data_AF-A0A9W6QKL7-F1
#
_entry.id   AF-A0A9W6QKL7-F1
#
_cell.length_a   1.000
_cell.length_b   1.000
_cell.length_c   1.000
_cell.angle_alpha   90.00
_cell.angle_beta   90.00
_cell.angle_gamma   90.00
#
_symmetry.space_group_name_H-M   'P 1'
#
loop_
_entity.id
_entity.type
_entity.pdbx_description
1 polymer ?
#
loop_
_entity_poly.entity_id
_entity_poly.type
_entity_poly.pdbx_seq_one_letter_code
_entity_poly.pdbx_strand_id
1 'polypeptide(L)'
;MPDTYATYAALAAVEVEGVDYLRHAVSPVGSTWAAIAIHGGGIEPGSGTLAKEIAAGSSTWRYYEFDGTKSSGNNVLHITSTNFDEPQCLALLATSTHTVSVHGFTGTPGVAVTAIGGRDTILRDRITAALLGAGFAVTTAPEEINGDDPDNICNRNLRGAGVQLELSQAQRQAFFVGGSTAKSVRDDPSKRTTAFWAYVNAIRSAYIDPVPDRPTTPTPRPRDTVWMIDPAGAKRGTITWTSYRAVPRFNAVSTAEVVCPLNPRHALAAAPGWRLAIVDGTRVTIAGPVVDAEITIDGTGGRARPQLVLRIEDDLRWLAGTQARPAPLAALTAQTPAYDVRTGQASTIMREYVDLNAGPGALTNRRVPGLTLAPDPATGATVTGRARFDRLLDLLAGLGISAGGPGLGFRINAGLSLDKTFEIYSPTDLRGPARFSIALRNLRRLNWRLTAPTATHIIGGGRGEEDAREFIEVADTGAATAWGRVEDFYDYRSASDADSGAELTQGATKRLVEQTETTAVEIEPVDTARLVYGRDYGLGDLVTVDIYGGVTVDEMIREVEITADRTGKRVRPRIGSVGTTRTRRDALLLRDALARLGSVERR
;
A
#
# COMPACT_ATOMS: atom_id res chain seq x y z
N MET A 1 14.33 -46.11 16.42
CA MET A 1 14.46 -46.87 17.68
C MET A 1 13.52 -46.24 18.68
N PRO A 2 12.95 -46.99 19.63
CA PRO A 2 12.15 -46.38 20.70
C PRO A 2 13.03 -45.43 21.52
N ASP A 3 12.45 -44.32 21.96
CA ASP A 3 13.12 -43.36 22.83
C ASP A 3 13.51 -44.02 24.16
N THR A 4 14.64 -43.59 24.74
CA THR A 4 15.07 -44.08 26.05
C THR A 4 14.18 -43.51 27.16
N TYR A 5 13.71 -42.28 26.99
CA TYR A 5 12.85 -41.58 27.93
C TYR A 5 11.51 -41.24 27.29
N ALA A 6 10.42 -41.46 28.03
CA ALA A 6 9.07 -41.20 27.54
C ALA A 6 8.66 -39.73 27.64
N THR A 7 9.30 -38.94 28.51
CA THR A 7 9.01 -37.52 28.78
C THR A 7 10.27 -36.79 29.22
N TYR A 8 10.26 -35.46 29.16
CA TYR A 8 11.33 -34.62 29.70
C TYR A 8 11.54 -34.86 31.19
N ALA A 9 10.48 -35.05 31.97
CA ALA A 9 10.59 -35.34 33.40
C ALA A 9 11.35 -36.65 33.68
N ALA A 10 11.13 -37.69 32.87
CA ALA A 10 11.87 -38.95 32.98
C ALA A 10 13.35 -38.78 32.60
N LEU A 11 13.64 -37.99 31.56
CA LEU A 11 15.01 -37.64 31.16
C LEU A 11 15.71 -36.84 32.27
N ALA A 12 15.10 -35.77 32.77
CA ALA A 12 15.68 -34.88 33.76
C ALA A 12 15.88 -35.53 35.15
N ALA A 13 15.23 -36.66 35.41
CA ALA A 13 15.46 -37.46 36.61
C ALA A 13 16.76 -38.30 36.55
N VAL A 14 17.31 -38.52 35.35
CA VAL A 14 18.48 -39.38 35.11
C VAL A 14 19.67 -38.59 34.56
N GLU A 15 19.43 -37.69 33.62
CA GLU A 15 20.44 -36.89 32.91
C GLU A 15 20.65 -35.53 33.58
N VAL A 16 21.87 -35.01 33.56
CA VAL A 16 22.23 -33.78 34.29
C VAL A 16 22.31 -32.58 33.34
N GLU A 17 21.43 -31.59 33.53
CA GLU A 17 21.52 -30.31 32.81
C GLU A 17 22.82 -29.57 33.14
N GLY A 18 23.49 -29.01 32.14
CA GLY A 18 24.82 -28.42 32.26
C GLY A 18 25.97 -29.39 32.02
N VAL A 19 25.69 -30.70 31.97
CA VAL A 19 26.68 -31.77 31.70
C VAL A 19 26.27 -32.58 30.47
N ASP A 20 25.10 -33.24 30.55
CA ASP A 20 24.60 -34.14 29.53
C ASP A 20 23.77 -33.43 28.46
N TYR A 21 23.07 -32.36 28.85
CA TYR A 21 22.33 -31.50 27.94
C TYR A 21 22.27 -30.05 28.43
N LEU A 22 21.90 -29.13 27.54
CA LEU A 22 21.61 -27.73 27.83
C LEU A 22 20.25 -27.33 27.24
N ARG A 23 19.57 -26.37 27.88
CA ARG A 23 18.43 -25.67 27.31
C ARG A 23 18.81 -24.24 26.99
N HIS A 24 18.59 -23.84 25.74
CA HIS A 24 18.78 -22.48 25.29
C HIS A 24 17.44 -21.90 24.87
N ALA A 25 17.06 -20.75 25.45
CA ALA A 25 15.86 -20.04 25.07
C ALA A 25 16.16 -18.54 24.94
N VAL A 26 15.75 -17.94 23.82
CA VAL A 26 15.81 -16.49 23.60
C VAL A 26 14.43 -16.02 23.16
N SER A 27 13.86 -15.05 23.87
CA SER A 27 12.55 -14.49 23.58
C SER A 27 12.61 -12.95 23.64
N PRO A 28 13.03 -12.29 22.54
CA PRO A 28 13.04 -10.83 22.48
C PRO A 28 11.65 -10.23 22.73
N VAL A 29 11.61 -9.02 23.29
CA VAL A 29 10.33 -8.32 23.57
C VAL A 29 9.55 -8.13 22.27
N GLY A 30 8.31 -8.60 22.25
CA GLY A 30 7.43 -8.49 21.09
C GLY A 30 7.65 -9.52 19.98
N SER A 31 8.57 -10.48 20.16
CA SER A 31 8.70 -11.62 19.25
C SER A 31 7.43 -12.46 19.24
N THR A 32 7.08 -13.05 18.09
CA THR A 32 5.91 -13.95 17.96
C THR A 32 6.21 -15.21 17.15
N TRP A 33 7.34 -15.27 16.45
CA TRP A 33 7.77 -16.43 15.68
C TRP A 33 8.74 -17.26 16.51
N ALA A 34 8.82 -18.57 16.31
CA ALA A 34 9.79 -19.43 16.97
C ALA A 34 10.52 -20.31 15.96
N ALA A 35 11.85 -20.33 16.04
CA ALA A 35 12.66 -21.38 15.45
C ALA A 35 13.16 -22.28 16.58
N ILE A 36 12.86 -23.57 16.50
CA ILE A 36 13.18 -24.52 17.57
C ILE A 36 13.99 -25.70 17.03
N ALA A 37 14.82 -26.28 17.88
CA ALA A 37 15.44 -27.59 17.66
C ALA A 37 15.39 -28.38 18.97
N ILE A 38 14.41 -29.28 19.09
CA ILE A 38 14.26 -30.14 20.29
C ILE A 38 15.29 -31.29 20.31
N HIS A 39 16.00 -31.48 19.19
CA HIS A 39 17.08 -32.45 19.03
C HIS A 39 18.38 -31.75 18.64
N GLY A 40 18.68 -30.65 19.34
CA GLY A 40 19.88 -29.84 19.14
C GLY A 40 21.18 -30.55 19.53
N GLY A 41 22.29 -29.83 19.39
CA GLY A 41 23.58 -30.37 19.82
C GLY A 41 24.04 -31.63 19.09
N GLY A 42 24.39 -32.64 19.89
CA GLY A 42 24.82 -33.95 19.42
C GLY A 42 23.70 -34.93 19.07
N ILE A 43 22.44 -34.60 19.31
CA ILE A 43 21.28 -35.48 19.03
C ILE A 43 21.08 -35.55 17.52
N GLU A 44 20.82 -34.41 16.88
CA GLU A 44 20.78 -34.27 15.41
C GLU A 44 21.74 -33.16 14.96
N PRO A 45 23.04 -33.48 14.80
CA PRO A 45 24.09 -32.48 14.60
C PRO A 45 23.78 -31.44 13.51
N GLY A 46 23.74 -30.16 13.91
CA GLY A 46 23.51 -29.01 13.04
C GLY A 46 22.10 -28.41 13.09
N SER A 47 21.12 -29.10 13.66
CA SER A 47 19.72 -28.63 13.79
C SER A 47 19.63 -27.36 14.65
N GLY A 48 20.20 -27.39 15.85
CA GLY A 48 20.22 -26.26 16.78
C GLY A 48 20.98 -25.05 16.26
N THR A 49 22.15 -25.27 15.64
CA THR A 49 22.90 -24.19 14.97
C THR A 49 22.05 -23.51 13.89
N LEU A 50 21.31 -24.28 13.09
CA LEU A 50 20.42 -23.74 12.07
C LEU A 50 19.23 -22.97 12.69
N ALA A 51 18.55 -23.55 13.69
CA ALA A 51 17.45 -22.90 14.39
C ALA A 51 17.87 -21.57 15.03
N LYS A 52 19.05 -21.54 15.66
CA LYS A 52 19.65 -20.34 16.26
C LYS A 52 19.83 -19.25 15.22
N GLU A 53 20.42 -19.61 14.09
CA GLU A 53 20.70 -18.65 13.04
C GLU A 53 19.43 -18.24 12.31
N ILE A 54 18.41 -19.09 12.14
CA ILE A 54 17.10 -18.61 11.63
C ILE A 54 16.58 -17.47 12.51
N ALA A 55 16.60 -17.66 13.84
CA ALA A 55 16.10 -16.66 14.79
C ALA A 55 16.97 -15.39 14.92
N ALA A 56 18.29 -15.48 14.76
CA ALA A 56 19.21 -14.37 15.01
C ALA A 56 19.04 -13.15 14.08
N GLY A 57 18.32 -13.29 12.96
CA GLY A 57 18.22 -12.27 11.92
C GLY A 57 17.19 -11.17 12.16
N SER A 58 16.37 -11.30 13.21
CA SER A 58 15.30 -10.34 13.53
C SER A 58 14.87 -10.47 14.98
N SER A 59 14.47 -9.36 15.61
CA SER A 59 13.89 -9.34 16.95
C SER A 59 12.48 -9.92 17.03
N THR A 60 11.90 -10.34 15.91
CA THR A 60 10.57 -10.97 15.84
C THR A 60 10.58 -12.47 16.09
N TRP A 61 11.77 -13.10 16.06
CA TRP A 61 11.95 -14.52 16.28
C TRP A 61 12.40 -14.83 17.71
N ARG A 62 11.86 -15.94 18.21
CA ARG A 62 12.27 -16.65 19.39
C ARG A 62 13.14 -17.83 18.96
N TYR A 63 14.02 -18.22 19.87
CA TYR A 63 14.87 -19.38 19.71
C TYR A 63 14.65 -20.33 20.87
N TYR A 64 14.50 -21.62 20.57
CA TYR A 64 14.64 -22.68 21.57
C TYR A 64 15.55 -23.80 21.04
N GLU A 65 16.43 -24.31 21.88
CA GLU A 65 17.20 -25.51 21.61
C GLU A 65 17.30 -26.38 22.87
N PHE A 66 17.10 -27.68 22.68
CA PHE A 66 17.52 -28.71 23.63
C PHE A 66 18.81 -29.35 23.08
N ASP A 67 19.95 -28.94 23.60
CA ASP A 67 21.30 -29.28 23.10
C ASP A 67 21.84 -30.49 23.85
N GLY A 68 22.00 -31.64 23.18
CA GLY A 68 22.70 -32.79 23.74
C GLY A 68 24.22 -32.57 23.75
N THR A 69 24.83 -32.50 24.92
CA THR A 69 26.23 -32.12 25.12
C THR A 69 27.18 -33.28 25.46
N LYS A 70 26.68 -34.51 25.51
CA LYS A 70 27.52 -35.70 25.76
C LYS A 70 28.60 -35.84 24.68
N SER A 71 29.77 -36.35 25.06
CA SER A 71 30.87 -36.63 24.12
C SER A 71 30.52 -37.74 23.12
N SER A 72 29.62 -38.66 23.49
CA SER A 72 29.03 -39.69 22.64
C SER A 72 27.67 -40.13 23.19
N GLY A 73 26.87 -40.86 22.40
CA GLY A 73 25.62 -41.45 22.88
C GLY A 73 24.44 -40.47 23.07
N ASN A 74 24.48 -39.28 22.44
CA ASN A 74 23.40 -38.29 22.55
C ASN A 74 22.03 -38.80 22.06
N ASN A 75 21.96 -39.90 21.32
CA ASN A 75 20.70 -40.51 20.89
C ASN A 75 19.81 -40.96 22.06
N VAL A 76 20.37 -41.18 23.25
CA VAL A 76 19.54 -41.49 24.45
C VAL A 76 18.72 -40.30 24.92
N LEU A 77 19.14 -39.08 24.55
CA LEU A 77 18.46 -37.82 24.89
C LEU A 77 17.32 -37.47 23.92
N HIS A 78 17.15 -38.25 22.85
CA HIS A 78 16.06 -38.05 21.91
C HIS A 78 14.74 -38.43 22.57
N ILE A 79 13.80 -37.48 22.56
CA ILE A 79 12.39 -37.67 22.90
C ILE A 79 11.61 -37.22 21.66
N THR A 80 10.78 -38.10 21.10
CA THR A 80 9.99 -37.83 19.90
C THR A 80 9.13 -36.58 20.06
N SER A 81 8.91 -35.86 18.97
CA SER A 81 8.22 -34.57 18.97
C SER A 81 6.82 -34.60 19.60
N THR A 82 6.09 -35.73 19.52
CA THR A 82 4.76 -35.89 20.14
C THR A 82 4.81 -36.10 21.66
N ASN A 83 5.96 -36.52 22.21
CA ASN A 83 6.18 -36.73 23.64
C ASN A 83 7.07 -35.66 24.27
N PHE A 84 7.62 -34.72 23.50
CA PHE A 84 8.50 -33.68 24.00
C PHE A 84 7.70 -32.63 24.78
N ASP A 85 7.81 -32.67 26.11
CA ASP A 85 7.01 -31.88 27.06
C ASP A 85 7.86 -30.97 27.97
N GLU A 86 9.05 -30.58 27.51
CA GLU A 86 9.94 -29.70 28.26
C GLU A 86 9.25 -28.33 28.54
N PRO A 87 9.16 -27.88 29.81
CA PRO A 87 8.35 -26.72 30.19
C PRO A 87 8.75 -25.37 29.55
N GLN A 88 10.03 -25.09 29.33
CA GLN A 88 10.47 -23.82 28.74
C GLN A 88 10.08 -23.73 27.25
N CYS A 89 10.25 -24.81 26.49
CA CYS A 89 9.82 -24.93 25.11
C CYS A 89 8.30 -24.75 25.02
N LEU A 90 7.54 -25.47 25.85
CA LEU A 90 6.09 -25.35 25.89
C LEU A 90 5.64 -23.92 26.20
N ALA A 91 6.26 -23.25 27.18
CA ALA A 91 5.94 -21.86 27.52
C ALA A 91 6.26 -20.89 26.37
N LEU A 92 7.39 -21.11 25.69
CA LEU A 92 7.81 -20.30 24.53
C LEU A 92 6.83 -20.48 23.35
N LEU A 93 6.42 -21.71 23.06
CA LEU A 93 5.49 -22.01 21.97
C LEU A 93 4.05 -21.57 22.29
N ALA A 94 3.59 -21.70 23.53
CA ALA A 94 2.27 -21.25 23.97
C ALA A 94 2.03 -19.75 23.75
N THR A 95 3.09 -18.96 23.53
CA THR A 95 3.01 -17.52 23.21
C THR A 95 3.49 -17.19 21.79
N SER A 96 3.76 -18.20 20.96
CA SER A 96 4.19 -18.08 19.57
C SER A 96 3.03 -18.24 18.61
N THR A 97 2.97 -17.40 17.57
CA THR A 97 1.98 -17.53 16.50
C THR A 97 2.46 -18.50 15.43
N HIS A 98 3.76 -18.62 15.19
CA HIS A 98 4.33 -19.52 14.19
C HIS A 98 5.54 -20.26 14.76
N THR A 99 5.73 -21.49 14.30
CA THR A 99 6.84 -22.35 14.73
C THR A 99 7.45 -23.06 13.53
N VAL A 100 8.77 -22.98 13.41
CA VAL A 100 9.58 -23.80 12.51
C VAL A 100 10.45 -24.70 13.38
N SER A 101 10.19 -26.01 13.36
CA SER A 101 10.99 -27.01 14.07
C SER A 101 12.01 -27.64 13.13
N VAL A 102 13.29 -27.58 13.51
CA VAL A 102 14.40 -28.10 12.73
C VAL A 102 14.83 -29.44 13.30
N HIS A 103 14.77 -30.46 12.45
CA HIS A 103 15.15 -31.84 12.74
C HIS A 103 16.15 -32.36 11.70
N GLY A 104 16.70 -33.54 11.97
CA GLY A 104 17.64 -34.22 11.12
C GLY A 104 17.43 -35.72 11.07
N PHE A 105 17.30 -36.25 9.86
CA PHE A 105 17.27 -37.69 9.62
C PHE A 105 18.55 -38.16 8.89
N THR A 106 18.76 -39.48 8.80
CA THR A 106 19.93 -40.05 8.11
C THR A 106 19.86 -39.78 6.61
N GLY A 107 18.75 -40.17 5.97
CA GLY A 107 18.55 -40.05 4.52
C GLY A 107 19.46 -40.95 3.68
N THR A 108 19.33 -40.86 2.36
CA THR A 108 20.20 -41.59 1.44
C THR A 108 21.61 -41.00 1.47
N PRO A 109 22.68 -41.80 1.63
CA PRO A 109 24.05 -41.31 1.65
C PRO A 109 24.37 -40.41 0.45
N GLY A 110 24.91 -39.22 0.72
CA GLY A 110 25.27 -38.23 -0.29
C GLY A 110 24.11 -37.42 -0.89
N VAL A 111 22.86 -37.70 -0.53
CA VAL A 111 21.68 -36.99 -1.07
C VAL A 111 21.24 -35.90 -0.09
N ALA A 112 21.56 -34.65 -0.42
CA ALA A 112 21.08 -33.49 0.31
C ALA A 112 19.60 -33.22 -0.04
N VAL A 113 18.71 -33.34 0.95
CA VAL A 113 17.28 -33.07 0.78
C VAL A 113 16.68 -32.61 2.11
N THR A 114 15.67 -31.74 2.01
CA THR A 114 14.78 -31.38 3.13
C THR A 114 13.42 -32.02 2.92
N ALA A 115 13.02 -32.92 3.82
CA ALA A 115 11.64 -33.37 3.91
C ALA A 115 10.86 -32.34 4.76
N ILE A 116 9.77 -31.81 4.23
CA ILE A 116 9.00 -30.74 4.88
C ILE A 116 7.54 -31.15 5.12
N GLY A 117 7.03 -30.82 6.30
CA GLY A 117 5.66 -31.10 6.70
C GLY A 117 5.13 -30.07 7.71
N GLY A 118 4.15 -30.48 8.51
CA GLY A 118 3.49 -29.67 9.52
C GLY A 118 2.10 -29.19 9.11
N ARG A 119 1.31 -28.77 10.11
CA ARG A 119 -0.08 -28.35 9.93
C ARG A 119 -0.21 -26.94 9.35
N ASP A 120 0.83 -26.10 9.45
CA ASP A 120 0.83 -24.76 8.86
C ASP A 120 1.13 -24.81 7.36
N THR A 121 0.15 -25.25 6.58
CA THR A 121 0.30 -25.49 5.13
C THR A 121 0.72 -24.24 4.36
N ILE A 122 0.31 -23.05 4.81
CA ILE A 122 0.70 -21.77 4.18
C ILE A 122 2.19 -21.51 4.38
N LEU A 123 2.68 -21.57 5.62
CA LEU A 123 4.10 -21.34 5.90
C LEU A 123 4.95 -22.46 5.29
N ARG A 124 4.49 -23.71 5.36
CA ARG A 124 5.11 -24.88 4.73
C ARG A 124 5.35 -24.64 3.24
N ASP A 125 4.30 -24.28 2.50
CA ASP A 125 4.38 -24.09 1.04
C ASP A 125 5.30 -22.90 0.67
N ARG A 126 5.34 -21.85 1.52
CA ARG A 126 6.27 -20.72 1.34
C ARG A 126 7.72 -21.10 1.59
N ILE A 127 8.01 -21.85 2.65
CA ILE A 127 9.37 -22.35 2.93
C ILE A 127 9.82 -23.28 1.80
N THR A 128 8.93 -24.18 1.33
CA THR A 128 9.20 -25.03 0.16
C THR A 128 9.59 -24.20 -1.05
N ALA A 129 8.80 -23.19 -1.42
CA ALA A 129 9.08 -22.34 -2.57
C ALA A 129 10.40 -21.57 -2.41
N ALA A 130 10.68 -21.03 -1.22
CA ALA A 130 11.91 -20.29 -0.95
C ALA A 130 13.16 -21.18 -1.02
N LEU A 131 13.09 -22.39 -0.45
CA LEU A 131 14.20 -23.35 -0.50
C LEU A 131 14.46 -23.85 -1.92
N LEU A 132 13.41 -24.18 -2.69
CA LEU A 132 13.53 -24.54 -4.10
C LEU A 132 14.13 -23.39 -4.92
N GLY A 133 13.68 -22.16 -4.70
CA GLY A 133 14.21 -20.96 -5.36
C GLY A 133 15.67 -20.67 -5.02
N ALA A 134 16.13 -21.07 -3.83
CA ALA A 134 17.53 -20.99 -3.41
C ALA A 134 18.38 -22.19 -3.86
N GLY A 135 17.81 -23.12 -4.62
CA GLY A 135 18.52 -24.27 -5.21
C GLY A 135 18.62 -25.51 -4.31
N PHE A 136 17.87 -25.57 -3.21
CA PHE A 136 17.81 -26.74 -2.34
C PHE A 136 16.75 -27.75 -2.79
N ALA A 137 17.04 -29.03 -2.63
CA ALA A 137 16.05 -30.08 -2.87
C ALA A 137 15.08 -30.17 -1.69
N VAL A 138 13.79 -30.12 -1.99
CA VAL A 138 12.69 -30.25 -1.01
C VAL A 138 11.73 -31.34 -1.45
N THR A 139 11.31 -32.18 -0.52
CA THR A 139 10.28 -33.21 -0.73
C THR A 139 9.22 -33.10 0.36
N THR A 140 8.02 -33.61 0.10
CA THR A 140 7.02 -33.81 1.16
C THR A 140 7.56 -34.85 2.14
N ALA A 141 7.48 -34.54 3.44
CA ALA A 141 7.82 -35.49 4.48
C ALA A 141 6.85 -36.68 4.48
N PRO A 142 7.34 -37.93 4.59
CA PRO A 142 6.48 -39.10 4.73
C PRO A 142 5.78 -39.08 6.10
N GLU A 143 4.68 -39.82 6.23
CA GLU A 143 3.76 -39.77 7.38
C GLU A 143 4.47 -39.89 8.72
N GLU A 144 5.50 -40.73 8.81
CA GLU A 144 6.23 -41.01 10.05
C GLU A 144 6.98 -39.80 10.62
N ILE A 145 7.29 -38.80 9.79
CA ILE A 145 8.04 -37.59 10.15
C ILE A 145 7.40 -36.31 9.58
N ASN A 146 6.11 -36.37 9.22
CA ASN A 146 5.41 -35.27 8.56
C ASN A 146 5.10 -34.11 9.52
N GLY A 147 5.18 -34.31 10.83
CA GLY A 147 4.92 -33.30 11.86
C GLY A 147 3.48 -32.76 11.91
N ASP A 148 2.48 -33.47 11.39
CA ASP A 148 1.09 -32.96 11.36
C ASP A 148 0.20 -33.41 12.54
N ASP A 149 0.71 -34.31 13.39
CA ASP A 149 0.08 -34.72 14.64
C ASP A 149 -0.15 -33.49 15.58
N PRO A 150 -1.37 -33.26 16.11
CA PRO A 150 -1.65 -32.16 17.03
C PRO A 150 -0.74 -32.10 18.26
N ASP A 151 -0.28 -33.25 18.76
CA ASP A 151 0.56 -33.34 19.95
C ASP A 151 2.05 -33.11 19.64
N ASN A 152 2.43 -33.12 18.36
CA ASN A 152 3.78 -32.75 17.93
C ASN A 152 4.13 -31.34 18.43
N ILE A 153 5.28 -31.21 19.09
CA ILE A 153 5.74 -29.97 19.70
C ILE A 153 5.68 -28.76 18.75
N CYS A 154 5.94 -28.94 17.44
CA CYS A 154 5.90 -27.83 16.48
C CYS A 154 4.49 -27.21 16.34
N ASN A 155 3.44 -27.99 16.62
CA ASN A 155 2.04 -27.58 16.58
C ASN A 155 1.52 -27.01 17.90
N ARG A 156 2.33 -27.00 18.97
CA ARG A 156 1.94 -26.52 20.32
C ARG A 156 1.98 -24.99 20.45
N ASN A 157 1.81 -24.28 19.33
CA ASN A 157 1.76 -22.83 19.25
C ASN A 157 0.31 -22.30 19.27
N LEU A 158 0.12 -20.98 19.28
CA LEU A 158 -1.20 -20.33 19.36
C LEU A 158 -2.16 -20.70 18.21
N ARG A 159 -1.64 -21.15 17.06
CA ARG A 159 -2.44 -21.55 15.90
C ARG A 159 -2.72 -23.05 15.86
N GLY A 160 -2.13 -23.85 16.75
CA GLY A 160 -2.21 -25.30 16.66
C GLY A 160 -1.55 -25.85 15.39
N ALA A 161 -0.62 -25.08 14.80
CA ALA A 161 -0.09 -25.36 13.47
C ALA A 161 1.33 -24.81 13.29
N GLY A 162 2.31 -25.70 13.14
CA GLY A 162 3.70 -25.39 12.84
C GLY A 162 4.19 -26.03 11.55
N VAL A 163 5.45 -25.79 11.24
CA VAL A 163 6.19 -26.43 10.14
C VAL A 163 7.33 -27.26 10.73
N GLN A 164 7.49 -28.48 10.24
CA GLN A 164 8.60 -29.37 10.57
C GLN A 164 9.54 -29.50 9.37
N LEU A 165 10.83 -29.26 9.59
CA LEU A 165 11.90 -29.44 8.61
C LEU A 165 12.75 -30.64 9.02
N GLU A 166 12.79 -31.66 8.17
CA GLU A 166 13.61 -32.85 8.34
C GLU A 166 14.79 -32.80 7.37
N LEU A 167 16.00 -32.53 7.88
CA LEU A 167 17.18 -32.36 7.03
C LEU A 167 18.01 -33.66 6.98
N SER A 168 18.29 -34.14 5.77
CA SER A 168 19.14 -35.32 5.61
C SER A 168 20.54 -35.07 6.18
N GLN A 169 21.25 -36.14 6.54
CA GLN A 169 22.62 -36.02 7.03
C GLN A 169 23.51 -35.28 6.03
N ALA A 170 23.37 -35.58 4.73
CA ALA A 170 24.11 -34.90 3.67
C ALA A 170 23.78 -33.40 3.60
N GLN A 171 22.50 -33.01 3.77
CA GLN A 171 22.11 -31.60 3.81
C GLN A 171 22.75 -30.86 5.00
N ARG A 172 22.75 -31.48 6.19
CA ARG A 172 23.38 -30.90 7.40
C ARG A 172 24.90 -30.82 7.27
N GLN A 173 25.54 -31.80 6.64
CA GLN A 173 26.99 -31.78 6.38
C GLN A 173 27.37 -30.66 5.39
N ALA A 174 26.56 -30.42 4.36
CA ALA A 174 26.82 -29.38 3.36
C ALA A 174 26.86 -27.94 3.94
N PHE A 175 26.32 -27.74 5.15
CA PHE A 175 26.34 -26.47 5.84
C PHE A 175 27.67 -26.12 6.52
N PHE A 176 28.57 -27.08 6.67
CA PHE A 176 29.81 -26.90 7.40
C PHE A 176 31.03 -27.22 6.54
N VAL A 177 32.10 -26.43 6.71
CA VAL A 177 33.36 -26.61 5.97
C VAL A 177 33.89 -28.02 6.18
N GLY A 178 34.25 -28.68 5.08
CA GLY A 178 34.74 -30.06 5.09
C GLY A 178 33.68 -31.12 5.39
N GLY A 179 32.39 -30.76 5.41
CA GLY A 179 31.29 -31.71 5.65
C GLY A 179 31.20 -32.22 7.09
N SER A 180 31.90 -31.60 8.04
CA SER A 180 31.96 -32.06 9.43
C SER A 180 30.91 -31.37 10.30
N THR A 181 30.09 -32.17 10.99
CA THR A 181 29.09 -31.70 11.97
C THR A 181 29.59 -31.84 13.42
N ALA A 182 30.91 -32.03 13.61
CA ALA A 182 31.53 -32.08 14.92
C ALA A 182 31.28 -30.77 15.71
N LYS A 183 31.21 -30.86 17.04
CA LYS A 183 30.90 -29.72 17.91
C LYS A 183 31.81 -28.51 17.65
N SER A 184 33.12 -28.74 17.57
CA SER A 184 34.11 -27.68 17.29
C SER A 184 33.95 -27.00 15.92
N VAL A 185 33.24 -27.61 14.98
CA VAL A 185 32.96 -27.04 13.66
C VAL A 185 31.62 -26.31 13.67
N ARG A 186 30.55 -26.93 14.17
CA ARG A 186 29.21 -26.33 14.17
C ARG A 186 29.06 -25.12 15.10
N ASP A 187 29.87 -25.05 16.15
CA ASP A 187 29.87 -23.93 17.11
C ASP A 187 30.75 -22.76 16.66
N ASP A 188 31.60 -22.94 15.63
CA ASP A 188 32.45 -21.89 15.06
C ASP A 188 31.73 -21.22 13.86
N PRO A 189 31.29 -19.96 13.97
CA PRO A 189 30.60 -19.27 12.88
C PRO A 189 31.41 -19.18 11.58
N SER A 190 32.75 -19.21 11.65
CA SER A 190 33.63 -19.15 10.46
C SER A 190 33.59 -20.43 9.63
N LYS A 191 33.06 -21.53 10.18
CA LYS A 191 32.96 -22.83 9.48
C LYS A 191 31.62 -23.03 8.77
N ARG A 192 30.74 -22.04 8.76
CA ARG A 192 29.46 -22.09 8.05
C ARG A 192 29.66 -21.78 6.57
N THR A 193 29.13 -22.62 5.70
CA THR A 193 29.29 -22.47 4.25
C THR A 193 28.33 -21.43 3.67
N THR A 194 28.55 -21.02 2.42
CA THR A 194 27.58 -20.21 1.66
C THR A 194 26.20 -20.87 1.59
N ALA A 195 26.16 -22.21 1.48
CA ALA A 195 24.92 -22.97 1.46
C ALA A 195 24.15 -22.85 2.79
N PHE A 196 24.84 -22.83 3.94
CA PHE A 196 24.18 -22.59 5.23
C PHE A 196 23.45 -21.25 5.26
N TRP A 197 24.15 -20.17 4.88
CA TRP A 197 23.54 -18.84 4.89
C TRP A 197 22.45 -18.67 3.83
N ALA A 198 22.61 -19.27 2.65
CA ALA A 198 21.54 -19.31 1.64
C ALA A 198 20.28 -20.01 2.17
N TYR A 199 20.45 -21.11 2.91
CA TYR A 199 19.33 -21.85 3.52
C TYR A 199 18.64 -21.04 4.62
N VAL A 200 19.41 -20.44 5.53
CA VAL A 200 18.91 -19.52 6.57
C VAL A 200 18.13 -18.36 5.93
N ASN A 201 18.68 -17.74 4.90
CA ASN A 201 18.05 -16.61 4.21
C ASN A 201 16.79 -17.04 3.45
N ALA A 202 16.76 -18.23 2.86
CA ALA A 202 15.57 -18.77 2.23
C ALA A 202 14.43 -18.94 3.26
N ILE A 203 14.69 -19.56 4.42
CA ILE A 203 13.68 -19.67 5.49
C ILE A 203 13.24 -18.29 5.98
N ARG A 204 14.17 -17.35 6.18
CA ARG A 204 13.86 -15.96 6.56
C ARG A 204 13.16 -15.16 5.46
N SER A 205 13.21 -15.57 4.19
CA SER A 205 12.42 -14.94 3.11
C SER A 205 10.98 -15.48 3.06
N ALA A 206 10.77 -16.70 3.54
CA ALA A 206 9.44 -17.22 3.84
C ALA A 206 8.83 -16.55 5.08
N TYR A 207 9.59 -15.70 5.77
CA TYR A 207 9.08 -14.71 6.70
C TYR A 207 8.70 -13.43 5.94
N ILE A 208 7.45 -13.01 6.11
CA ILE A 208 7.02 -11.62 5.86
C ILE A 208 7.03 -10.96 7.24
N ASP A 209 7.59 -9.76 7.35
CA ASP A 209 6.92 -8.75 8.17
C ASP A 209 6.20 -7.83 7.20
N PRO A 210 4.86 -7.62 7.25
CA PRO A 210 3.93 -7.68 8.40
C PRO A 210 2.57 -8.45 8.19
N VAL A 211 1.98 -9.02 9.28
CA VAL A 211 0.59 -9.55 9.50
C VAL A 211 0.08 -10.66 8.52
N PRO A 212 -0.58 -11.80 8.90
CA PRO A 212 -1.35 -12.21 10.12
C PRO A 212 -0.80 -13.52 10.78
N ASP A 213 -1.11 -13.94 12.01
CA ASP A 213 -2.37 -14.46 12.55
C ASP A 213 -2.26 -14.45 14.10
N ARG A 214 -3.11 -13.68 14.77
CA ARG A 214 -3.71 -14.10 16.05
C ARG A 214 -4.91 -14.96 15.63
N PRO A 215 -5.40 -15.94 16.41
CA PRO A 215 -6.72 -16.51 16.13
C PRO A 215 -7.77 -15.45 16.46
N THR A 216 -7.87 -14.43 15.61
CA THR A 216 -9.12 -13.75 15.38
C THR A 216 -9.92 -14.71 14.54
N THR A 217 -11.06 -15.12 15.09
CA THR A 217 -12.29 -15.31 14.34
C THR A 217 -12.13 -14.83 12.89
N PRO A 218 -12.33 -15.70 11.89
CA PRO A 218 -11.84 -15.52 10.52
C PRO A 218 -11.87 -14.05 10.13
N THR A 219 -10.72 -13.44 9.85
CA THR A 219 -10.72 -12.12 9.22
C THR A 219 -11.54 -12.31 7.95
N PRO A 220 -12.71 -11.66 7.86
CA PRO A 220 -13.63 -11.98 6.78
C PRO A 220 -12.91 -11.69 5.47
N ARG A 221 -13.28 -12.41 4.40
CA ARG A 221 -13.07 -11.90 3.02
C ARG A 221 -13.28 -10.40 3.04
N PRO A 222 -12.52 -9.60 2.27
CA PRO A 222 -12.72 -8.15 2.24
C PRO A 222 -14.23 -7.90 2.25
N ARG A 223 -14.75 -7.27 3.33
CA ARG A 223 -16.18 -7.04 3.48
C ARG A 223 -16.70 -6.05 2.44
N ASP A 224 -15.79 -5.56 1.61
CA ASP A 224 -16.05 -4.65 0.53
C ASP A 224 -17.05 -5.26 -0.44
N THR A 225 -18.20 -4.62 -0.54
CA THR A 225 -19.25 -5.01 -1.47
C THR A 225 -19.18 -4.10 -2.69
N VAL A 226 -19.31 -4.68 -3.88
CA VAL A 226 -19.44 -3.90 -5.12
C VAL A 226 -20.89 -3.98 -5.55
N TRP A 227 -21.66 -2.92 -5.28
CA TRP A 227 -23.08 -2.86 -5.61
C TRP A 227 -23.29 -2.52 -7.08
N MET A 228 -24.26 -3.18 -7.70
CA MET A 228 -24.77 -2.84 -9.02
C MET A 228 -26.01 -1.98 -8.86
N ILE A 229 -26.05 -0.86 -9.57
CA ILE A 229 -27.19 0.06 -9.59
C ILE A 229 -27.60 0.22 -11.05
N ASP A 230 -28.86 -0.09 -11.36
CA ASP A 230 -29.36 -0.01 -12.72
C ASP A 230 -29.60 1.45 -13.16
N PRO A 231 -29.87 1.71 -14.45
CA PRO A 231 -30.11 3.07 -14.95
C PRO A 231 -31.31 3.78 -14.32
N ALA A 232 -32.24 3.05 -13.71
CA ALA A 232 -33.38 3.61 -12.97
C ALA A 232 -33.05 3.91 -11.50
N GLY A 233 -31.83 3.58 -11.04
CA GLY A 233 -31.36 3.80 -9.67
C GLY A 233 -31.66 2.65 -8.72
N ALA A 234 -32.22 1.54 -9.20
CA ALA A 234 -32.52 0.40 -8.35
C ALA A 234 -31.27 -0.46 -8.13
N LYS A 235 -31.05 -0.87 -6.87
CA LYS A 235 -29.96 -1.78 -6.50
C LYS A 235 -30.27 -3.19 -7.02
N ARG A 236 -29.37 -3.77 -7.82
CA ARG A 236 -29.49 -5.12 -8.40
C ARG A 236 -28.58 -6.15 -7.73
N GLY A 237 -28.29 -5.91 -6.45
CA GLY A 237 -27.37 -6.69 -5.62
C GLY A 237 -25.90 -6.39 -5.94
N THR A 238 -25.03 -7.36 -5.71
CA THR A 238 -23.57 -7.14 -5.75
C THR A 238 -22.88 -7.95 -6.84
N ILE A 239 -21.74 -7.45 -7.31
CA ILE A 239 -20.74 -8.18 -8.09
C ILE A 239 -19.91 -9.05 -7.16
N THR A 240 -19.73 -10.32 -7.53
CA THR A 240 -18.67 -11.15 -6.97
C THR A 240 -17.39 -10.83 -7.72
N TRP A 241 -16.43 -10.18 -7.06
CA TRP A 241 -15.19 -9.72 -7.67
C TRP A 241 -14.00 -10.60 -7.27
N THR A 242 -12.96 -10.63 -8.11
CA THR A 242 -11.67 -11.30 -7.86
C THR A 242 -10.62 -10.33 -7.35
N SER A 243 -10.62 -9.12 -7.90
CA SER A 243 -9.84 -7.99 -7.40
C SER A 243 -10.50 -6.67 -7.78
N TYR A 244 -10.12 -5.60 -7.10
CA TYR A 244 -10.38 -4.25 -7.57
C TYR A 244 -9.21 -3.31 -7.22
N ARG A 245 -9.08 -2.24 -8.01
CA ARG A 245 -8.21 -1.09 -7.74
C ARG A 245 -9.05 0.18 -7.77
N ALA A 246 -9.16 0.88 -6.66
CA ALA A 246 -9.83 2.17 -6.55
C ALA A 246 -8.83 3.28 -6.25
N VAL A 247 -8.99 4.44 -6.87
CA VAL A 247 -8.12 5.60 -6.71
C VAL A 247 -8.95 6.86 -6.47
N PRO A 248 -9.48 7.05 -5.23
CA PRO A 248 -10.02 8.33 -4.78
C PRO A 248 -9.03 9.49 -4.92
N ARG A 249 -9.50 10.64 -5.42
CA ARG A 249 -8.69 11.86 -5.62
C ARG A 249 -9.35 13.10 -5.04
N PHE A 250 -8.54 13.96 -4.44
CA PHE A 250 -8.99 15.23 -3.86
C PHE A 250 -9.19 16.26 -4.97
N ASN A 251 -10.42 16.80 -5.09
CA ASN A 251 -10.81 17.79 -6.10
C ASN A 251 -10.56 17.36 -7.56
N ALA A 252 -10.56 16.06 -7.83
CA ALA A 252 -10.37 15.50 -9.16
C ALA A 252 -11.23 14.24 -9.32
N VAL A 253 -11.45 13.80 -10.56
CA VAL A 253 -12.25 12.60 -10.84
C VAL A 253 -11.54 11.37 -10.29
N SER A 254 -12.20 10.67 -9.36
CA SER A 254 -11.74 9.38 -8.86
C SER A 254 -12.04 8.28 -9.85
N THR A 255 -11.19 7.26 -9.91
CA THR A 255 -11.36 6.11 -10.82
C THR A 255 -11.31 4.79 -10.07
N ALA A 256 -11.98 3.77 -10.58
CA ALA A 256 -11.76 2.40 -10.12
C ALA A 256 -11.91 1.37 -11.23
N GLU A 257 -11.25 0.24 -11.05
CA GLU A 257 -11.29 -0.93 -11.91
C GLU A 257 -11.68 -2.15 -11.06
N VAL A 258 -12.72 -2.88 -11.47
CA VAL A 258 -13.22 -4.08 -10.79
C VAL A 258 -13.10 -5.25 -11.74
N VAL A 259 -12.37 -6.29 -11.31
CA VAL A 259 -12.22 -7.55 -12.04
C VAL A 259 -13.17 -8.57 -11.43
N CYS A 260 -13.97 -9.22 -12.27
CA CYS A 260 -14.95 -10.22 -11.84
C CYS A 260 -15.09 -11.37 -12.84
N PRO A 261 -15.61 -12.55 -12.43
CA PRO A 261 -15.91 -13.62 -13.38
C PRO A 261 -16.97 -13.18 -14.39
N LEU A 262 -16.78 -13.51 -15.67
CA LEU A 262 -17.81 -13.26 -16.67
C LEU A 262 -19.01 -14.22 -16.45
N ASN A 263 -20.18 -13.65 -16.15
CA ASN A 263 -21.44 -14.38 -16.08
C ASN A 263 -22.61 -13.45 -16.45
N PRO A 264 -23.82 -13.97 -16.77
CA PRO A 264 -24.94 -13.16 -17.22
C PRO A 264 -25.34 -12.04 -16.25
N ARG A 265 -25.19 -12.23 -14.93
CA ARG A 265 -25.52 -11.21 -13.93
C ARG A 265 -24.52 -10.06 -13.95
N HIS A 266 -23.21 -10.36 -13.94
CA HIS A 266 -22.18 -9.32 -13.96
C HIS A 266 -22.17 -8.56 -15.29
N ALA A 267 -22.46 -9.24 -16.40
CA ALA A 267 -22.55 -8.64 -17.73
C ALA A 267 -23.62 -7.54 -17.83
N LEU A 268 -24.66 -7.55 -16.99
CA LEU A 268 -25.63 -6.45 -16.93
C LEU A 268 -24.96 -5.11 -16.60
N ALA A 269 -23.95 -5.09 -15.74
CA ALA A 269 -23.27 -3.87 -15.34
C ALA A 269 -22.44 -3.23 -16.47
N ALA A 270 -22.18 -3.95 -17.56
CA ALA A 270 -21.49 -3.42 -18.73
C ALA A 270 -22.42 -2.61 -19.67
N ALA A 271 -23.74 -2.68 -19.46
CA ALA A 271 -24.69 -1.95 -20.30
C ALA A 271 -24.69 -0.44 -19.99
N PRO A 272 -25.02 0.42 -20.98
CA PRO A 272 -25.06 1.87 -20.78
C PRO A 272 -25.96 2.30 -19.60
N GLY A 273 -25.47 3.27 -18.83
CA GLY A 273 -26.21 3.84 -17.70
C GLY A 273 -26.12 3.07 -16.38
N TRP A 274 -25.54 1.86 -16.37
CA TRP A 274 -25.28 1.14 -15.15
C TRP A 274 -24.18 1.81 -14.32
N ARG A 275 -24.30 1.67 -13.00
CA ARG A 275 -23.36 2.25 -12.03
C ARG A 275 -22.88 1.16 -11.08
N LEU A 276 -21.65 1.32 -10.60
CA LEU A 276 -21.12 0.51 -9.51
C LEU A 276 -20.80 1.39 -8.31
N ALA A 277 -20.85 0.79 -7.13
CA ALA A 277 -20.38 1.40 -5.90
C ALA A 277 -19.56 0.41 -5.09
N ILE A 278 -18.29 0.74 -4.83
CA ILE A 278 -17.41 -0.02 -3.95
C ILE A 278 -17.64 0.49 -2.52
N VAL A 279 -18.09 -0.39 -1.63
CA VAL A 279 -18.51 -0.03 -0.26
C VAL A 279 -17.70 -0.83 0.75
N ASP A 280 -16.94 -0.13 1.58
CA ASP A 280 -16.13 -0.65 2.68
C ASP A 280 -16.88 -0.52 4.00
N GLY A 281 -17.43 -1.63 4.50
CA GLY A 281 -18.35 -1.61 5.64
C GLY A 281 -19.62 -0.83 5.29
N THR A 282 -19.77 0.37 5.86
CA THR A 282 -20.86 1.30 5.56
C THR A 282 -20.43 2.48 4.68
N ARG A 283 -19.13 2.62 4.42
CA ARG A 283 -18.55 3.76 3.71
C ARG A 283 -18.49 3.48 2.22
N VAL A 284 -19.03 4.38 1.41
CA VAL A 284 -18.81 4.34 -0.05
C VAL A 284 -17.41 4.85 -0.34
N THR A 285 -16.56 3.97 -0.86
CA THR A 285 -15.19 4.31 -1.27
C THR A 285 -15.21 5.09 -2.59
N ILE A 286 -16.00 4.59 -3.55
CA ILE A 286 -16.22 5.22 -4.84
C ILE A 286 -17.55 4.72 -5.39
N ALA A 287 -18.32 5.60 -6.04
CA ALA A 287 -19.54 5.24 -6.73
C ALA A 287 -19.69 6.09 -7.99
N GLY A 288 -20.14 5.47 -9.07
CA GLY A 288 -20.33 6.18 -10.33
C GLY A 288 -20.66 5.26 -11.51
N PRO A 289 -20.88 5.83 -12.70
CA PRO A 289 -21.20 5.05 -13.89
C PRO A 289 -20.05 4.16 -14.33
N VAL A 290 -20.39 3.01 -14.90
CA VAL A 290 -19.46 2.21 -15.70
C VAL A 290 -19.17 2.96 -16.99
N VAL A 291 -17.88 3.25 -17.19
CA VAL A 291 -17.39 4.06 -18.30
C VAL A 291 -16.71 3.22 -19.37
N ASP A 292 -16.24 2.04 -18.99
CA ASP A 292 -15.58 1.09 -19.86
C ASP A 292 -15.75 -0.33 -19.30
N ALA A 293 -15.89 -1.30 -20.20
CA ALA A 293 -16.10 -2.70 -19.87
C ALA A 293 -15.35 -3.59 -20.87
N GLU A 294 -14.51 -4.47 -20.35
CA GLU A 294 -13.58 -5.28 -21.13
C GLU A 294 -13.71 -6.76 -20.72
N ILE A 295 -13.74 -7.66 -21.70
CA ILE A 295 -13.68 -9.10 -21.45
C ILE A 295 -12.24 -9.56 -21.68
N THR A 296 -11.63 -10.17 -20.67
CA THR A 296 -10.27 -10.71 -20.74
C THR A 296 -10.28 -12.23 -20.61
N ILE A 297 -9.39 -12.91 -21.33
CA ILE A 297 -9.20 -14.37 -21.27
C ILE A 297 -7.70 -14.64 -21.20
N ASP A 298 -7.17 -14.78 -19.98
CA ASP A 298 -5.77 -15.12 -19.77
C ASP A 298 -5.60 -16.62 -19.53
N GLY A 299 -4.72 -17.26 -20.32
CA GLY A 299 -4.46 -18.70 -20.25
C GLY A 299 -3.03 -19.07 -20.58
N THR A 300 -2.29 -19.55 -19.59
CA THR A 300 -1.12 -20.42 -19.78
C THR A 300 -1.26 -21.65 -18.87
N GLY A 301 -1.47 -22.83 -19.48
CA GLY A 301 -1.53 -24.12 -18.77
C GLY A 301 -2.81 -24.41 -17.96
N GLY A 302 -3.90 -24.80 -18.63
CA GLY A 302 -5.16 -25.26 -18.00
C GLY A 302 -6.31 -24.25 -18.08
N ARG A 303 -7.56 -24.74 -18.27
CA ARG A 303 -8.79 -23.99 -18.67
C ARG A 303 -8.82 -22.51 -18.23
N ALA A 304 -8.46 -21.61 -19.15
CA ALA A 304 -8.64 -20.17 -19.00
C ALA A 304 -10.12 -19.85 -18.72
N ARG A 305 -10.39 -19.04 -17.68
CA ARG A 305 -11.76 -18.61 -17.36
C ARG A 305 -11.91 -17.14 -17.79
N PRO A 306 -12.93 -16.80 -18.60
CA PRO A 306 -13.15 -15.43 -19.00
C PRO A 306 -13.48 -14.55 -17.79
N GLN A 307 -12.88 -13.37 -17.77
CA GLN A 307 -13.12 -12.32 -16.78
C GLN A 307 -13.76 -11.11 -17.44
N LEU A 308 -14.45 -10.32 -16.63
CA LEU A 308 -15.01 -9.02 -16.99
C LEU A 308 -14.33 -7.97 -16.11
N VAL A 309 -13.75 -6.98 -16.76
CA VAL A 309 -13.11 -5.81 -16.15
C VAL A 309 -14.04 -4.62 -16.35
N LEU A 310 -14.50 -4.01 -15.26
CA LEU A 310 -15.41 -2.88 -15.27
C LEU A 310 -14.69 -1.67 -14.69
N ARG A 311 -14.66 -0.57 -15.44
CA ARG A 311 -14.04 0.69 -15.02
C ARG A 311 -15.10 1.73 -14.73
N ILE A 312 -14.95 2.42 -13.61
CA ILE A 312 -15.86 3.48 -13.16
C ILE A 312 -15.11 4.78 -12.88
N GLU A 313 -15.83 5.89 -13.08
CA GLU A 313 -15.45 7.24 -12.66
C GLU A 313 -16.48 7.74 -11.65
N ASP A 314 -16.08 8.50 -10.64
CA ASP A 314 -17.03 9.13 -9.71
C ASP A 314 -17.88 10.25 -10.36
N ASP A 315 -18.85 10.79 -9.62
CA ASP A 315 -19.75 11.81 -10.16
C ASP A 315 -19.11 13.20 -10.34
N LEU A 316 -17.87 13.45 -9.90
CA LEU A 316 -17.16 14.69 -10.27
C LEU A 316 -16.91 14.77 -11.77
N ARG A 317 -17.00 13.63 -12.49
CA ARG A 317 -16.99 13.59 -13.95
C ARG A 317 -18.01 14.52 -14.61
N TRP A 318 -19.15 14.78 -13.96
CA TRP A 318 -20.17 15.68 -14.49
C TRP A 318 -19.65 17.11 -14.56
N LEU A 319 -18.91 17.55 -13.54
CA LEU A 319 -18.28 18.86 -13.51
C LEU A 319 -17.08 18.91 -14.47
N ALA A 320 -16.34 17.81 -14.62
CA ALA A 320 -15.29 17.69 -15.65
C ALA A 320 -15.86 17.79 -17.07
N GLY A 321 -17.06 17.23 -17.30
CA GLY A 321 -17.77 17.33 -18.58
C GLY A 321 -18.45 18.67 -18.83
N THR A 322 -18.54 19.56 -17.83
CA THR A 322 -19.30 20.81 -17.91
C THR A 322 -18.40 22.01 -18.18
N GLN A 323 -18.84 22.87 -19.10
CA GLN A 323 -18.16 24.13 -19.42
C GLN A 323 -18.77 25.30 -18.64
N ALA A 324 -17.98 25.99 -17.82
CA ALA A 324 -18.41 27.16 -17.06
C ALA A 324 -18.56 28.38 -17.98
N ARG A 325 -19.81 28.82 -18.22
CA ARG A 325 -20.14 29.83 -19.25
C ARG A 325 -20.04 31.27 -18.72
N PRO A 326 -19.66 32.25 -19.57
CA PRO A 326 -19.71 33.68 -19.20
C PRO A 326 -21.11 34.22 -18.86
N ALA A 327 -22.15 33.68 -19.50
CA ALA A 327 -23.54 33.94 -19.16
C ALA A 327 -24.24 32.59 -18.92
N PRO A 328 -24.14 32.00 -17.72
CA PRO A 328 -24.55 30.62 -17.47
C PRO A 328 -26.04 30.35 -17.72
N LEU A 329 -26.88 31.38 -17.57
CA LEU A 329 -28.32 31.32 -17.80
C LEU A 329 -28.76 31.76 -19.20
N ALA A 330 -27.83 32.10 -20.09
CA ALA A 330 -28.13 32.46 -21.47
C ALA A 330 -27.93 31.27 -22.43
N ALA A 331 -28.64 31.30 -23.55
CA ALA A 331 -28.40 30.39 -24.66
C ALA A 331 -26.95 30.46 -25.12
N LEU A 332 -26.46 29.39 -25.77
CA LEU A 332 -25.07 29.35 -26.25
C LEU A 332 -24.80 30.46 -27.29
N THR A 333 -25.80 30.81 -28.10
CA THR A 333 -25.75 31.89 -29.09
C THR A 333 -25.83 33.29 -28.48
N ALA A 334 -26.06 33.41 -27.16
CA ALA A 334 -26.26 34.68 -26.44
C ALA A 334 -25.23 34.88 -25.32
N GLN A 335 -24.00 34.36 -25.50
CA GLN A 335 -22.90 34.52 -24.55
C GLN A 335 -22.20 35.86 -24.79
N THR A 336 -22.87 36.96 -24.42
CA THR A 336 -22.39 38.32 -24.67
C THR A 336 -21.37 38.85 -23.66
N PRO A 337 -21.40 38.50 -22.35
CA PRO A 337 -20.34 38.91 -21.43
C PRO A 337 -19.03 38.20 -21.75
N ALA A 338 -17.90 38.88 -21.54
CA ALA A 338 -16.58 38.27 -21.70
C ALA A 338 -16.34 37.17 -20.64
N TYR A 339 -16.82 37.39 -19.41
CA TYR A 339 -16.63 36.51 -18.26
C TYR A 339 -17.87 36.49 -17.35
N ASP A 340 -18.06 35.37 -16.67
CA ASP A 340 -18.86 35.31 -15.44
C ASP A 340 -17.92 35.57 -14.25
N VAL A 341 -17.88 36.82 -13.80
CA VAL A 341 -16.98 37.27 -12.73
C VAL A 341 -17.74 37.28 -11.42
N ARG A 342 -17.20 36.60 -10.42
CA ARG A 342 -17.79 36.54 -9.09
C ARG A 342 -16.74 36.69 -8.02
N THR A 343 -17.01 37.55 -7.05
CA THR A 343 -16.11 37.83 -5.94
C THR A 343 -16.85 37.65 -4.63
N GLY A 344 -16.25 36.89 -3.73
CA GLY A 344 -16.86 36.60 -2.43
C GLY A 344 -16.12 35.49 -1.74
N GLN A 345 -16.72 34.95 -0.69
CA GLN A 345 -16.16 33.83 0.04
C GLN A 345 -16.03 32.59 -0.85
N ALA A 346 -14.89 31.89 -0.76
CA ALA A 346 -14.56 30.80 -1.68
C ALA A 346 -15.63 29.71 -1.77
N SER A 347 -16.13 29.20 -0.65
CA SER A 347 -17.18 28.17 -0.68
C SER A 347 -18.46 28.65 -1.36
N THR A 348 -18.86 29.90 -1.11
CA THR A 348 -20.03 30.51 -1.74
C THR A 348 -19.85 30.62 -3.25
N ILE A 349 -18.74 31.20 -3.71
CA ILE A 349 -18.47 31.37 -5.14
C ILE A 349 -18.40 30.02 -5.87
N MET A 350 -17.72 29.04 -5.30
CA MET A 350 -17.65 27.68 -5.85
C MET A 350 -19.06 27.05 -6.00
N ARG A 351 -19.90 27.17 -4.96
CA ARG A 351 -21.26 26.63 -4.99
C ARG A 351 -22.13 27.33 -6.02
N GLU A 352 -22.06 28.65 -6.14
CA GLU A 352 -22.85 29.39 -7.13
C GLU A 352 -22.42 29.05 -8.57
N TYR A 353 -21.13 28.80 -8.82
CA TYR A 353 -20.68 28.35 -10.15
C TYR A 353 -21.28 26.98 -10.50
N VAL A 354 -21.31 26.04 -9.55
CA VAL A 354 -21.97 24.75 -9.75
C VAL A 354 -23.47 24.95 -9.98
N ASP A 355 -24.13 25.75 -9.15
CA ASP A 355 -25.58 25.96 -9.25
C ASP A 355 -26.01 26.42 -10.65
N LEU A 356 -25.36 27.47 -11.15
CA LEU A 356 -25.76 28.11 -12.39
C LEU A 356 -25.26 27.39 -13.65
N ASN A 357 -24.23 26.54 -13.54
CA ASN A 357 -23.69 25.80 -14.70
C ASN A 357 -24.16 24.35 -14.80
N ALA A 358 -24.52 23.71 -13.68
CA ALA A 358 -24.81 22.28 -13.58
C ALA A 358 -25.92 21.93 -12.56
N GLY A 359 -26.16 22.76 -11.55
CA GLY A 359 -27.12 22.53 -10.47
C GLY A 359 -28.55 22.98 -10.79
N PRO A 360 -29.43 23.08 -9.78
CA PRO A 360 -30.83 23.47 -9.95
C PRO A 360 -31.02 24.85 -10.60
N GLY A 361 -30.13 25.80 -10.34
CA GLY A 361 -30.16 27.13 -10.94
C GLY A 361 -29.81 27.15 -12.44
N ALA A 362 -29.17 26.11 -12.97
CA ALA A 362 -28.76 26.06 -14.37
C ALA A 362 -29.94 25.94 -15.35
N LEU A 363 -29.69 26.29 -16.61
CA LEU A 363 -30.60 26.00 -17.73
C LEU A 363 -30.99 24.52 -17.74
N THR A 364 -32.26 24.22 -18.00
CA THR A 364 -32.83 22.87 -17.92
C THR A 364 -32.02 21.81 -18.67
N ASN A 365 -31.53 22.12 -19.87
CA ASN A 365 -30.74 21.21 -20.70
C ASN A 365 -29.27 21.05 -20.25
N ARG A 366 -28.83 21.80 -19.25
CA ARG A 366 -27.48 21.74 -18.65
C ARG A 366 -27.47 21.14 -17.25
N ARG A 367 -28.64 20.95 -16.63
CA ARG A 367 -28.73 20.39 -15.29
C ARG A 367 -28.19 18.97 -15.28
N VAL A 368 -27.31 18.69 -14.32
CA VAL A 368 -26.87 17.32 -14.02
C VAL A 368 -28.05 16.59 -13.34
N PRO A 369 -28.49 15.43 -13.86
CA PRO A 369 -29.64 14.72 -13.31
C PRO A 369 -29.45 14.36 -11.83
N GLY A 370 -30.42 14.77 -11.02
CA GLY A 370 -30.46 14.51 -9.57
C GLY A 370 -29.50 15.37 -8.75
N LEU A 371 -28.79 16.35 -9.33
CA LEU A 371 -27.84 17.18 -8.60
C LEU A 371 -28.54 18.26 -7.76
N THR A 372 -28.23 18.26 -6.48
CA THR A 372 -28.58 19.28 -5.50
C THR A 372 -27.31 19.82 -4.84
N LEU A 373 -27.43 20.91 -4.08
CA LEU A 373 -26.31 21.55 -3.40
C LEU A 373 -26.50 21.43 -1.89
N ALA A 374 -25.46 21.02 -1.19
CA ALA A 374 -25.42 21.08 0.26
C ALA A 374 -25.47 22.54 0.76
N PRO A 375 -25.83 22.78 2.03
CA PRO A 375 -25.68 24.09 2.66
C PRO A 375 -24.27 24.66 2.50
N ASP A 376 -24.16 25.98 2.41
CA ASP A 376 -22.85 26.64 2.34
C ASP A 376 -22.15 26.49 3.68
N PRO A 377 -20.92 25.96 3.74
CA PRO A 377 -20.12 26.03 4.95
C PRO A 377 -19.64 27.47 5.26
N ALA A 378 -19.74 28.41 4.32
CA ALA A 378 -19.29 29.79 4.47
C ALA A 378 -17.85 29.88 4.98
N THR A 379 -16.92 29.22 4.27
CA THR A 379 -15.50 29.07 4.64
C THR A 379 -14.56 29.44 3.49
N GLY A 380 -13.29 29.66 3.84
CA GLY A 380 -12.25 30.14 2.93
C GLY A 380 -12.17 31.66 2.85
N ALA A 381 -11.07 32.14 2.30
CA ALA A 381 -10.83 33.55 2.03
C ALA A 381 -11.75 34.08 0.92
N THR A 382 -11.73 35.41 0.75
CA THR A 382 -12.37 36.03 -0.42
C THR A 382 -11.55 35.73 -1.67
N VAL A 383 -12.22 35.20 -2.69
CA VAL A 383 -11.63 34.87 -4.00
C VAL A 383 -12.43 35.55 -5.11
N THR A 384 -11.79 35.71 -6.27
CA THR A 384 -12.45 36.15 -7.50
C THR A 384 -12.36 35.04 -8.54
N GLY A 385 -13.51 34.47 -8.90
CA GLY A 385 -13.63 33.57 -10.05
C GLY A 385 -13.95 34.33 -11.32
N ARG A 386 -13.47 33.80 -12.45
CA ARG A 386 -13.71 34.34 -13.79
C ARG A 386 -13.91 33.16 -14.73
N ALA A 387 -15.15 32.82 -15.07
CA ALA A 387 -15.41 31.70 -15.96
C ALA A 387 -15.55 32.14 -17.41
N ARG A 388 -14.86 31.45 -18.32
CA ARG A 388 -14.96 31.63 -19.78
C ARG A 388 -14.76 30.33 -20.54
N PHE A 389 -15.77 29.48 -20.47
CA PHE A 389 -15.76 28.12 -21.02
C PHE A 389 -14.62 27.24 -20.48
N ASP A 390 -14.14 27.54 -19.28
CA ASP A 390 -13.29 26.63 -18.52
C ASP A 390 -14.05 25.34 -18.22
N ARG A 391 -13.31 24.24 -18.04
CA ARG A 391 -13.87 23.05 -17.41
C ARG A 391 -14.28 23.44 -15.99
N LEU A 392 -15.54 23.20 -15.63
CA LEU A 392 -16.09 23.63 -14.35
C LEU A 392 -15.32 23.00 -13.18
N LEU A 393 -14.93 21.73 -13.30
CA LEU A 393 -14.08 21.07 -12.30
C LEU A 393 -12.75 21.82 -12.06
N ASP A 394 -12.06 22.22 -13.13
CA ASP A 394 -10.74 22.88 -13.04
C ASP A 394 -10.87 24.28 -12.43
N LEU A 395 -11.91 25.02 -12.80
CA LEU A 395 -12.24 26.32 -12.19
C LEU A 395 -12.44 26.17 -10.68
N LEU A 396 -13.23 25.17 -10.25
CA LEU A 396 -13.50 24.93 -8.83
C LEU A 396 -12.25 24.48 -8.06
N ALA A 397 -11.41 23.62 -8.66
CA ALA A 397 -10.14 23.23 -8.06
C ALA A 397 -9.22 24.44 -7.84
N GLY A 398 -9.13 25.35 -8.84
CA GLY A 398 -8.36 26.59 -8.72
C GLY A 398 -8.88 27.55 -7.63
N LEU A 399 -10.20 27.69 -7.52
CA LEU A 399 -10.84 28.47 -6.46
C LEU A 399 -10.61 27.85 -5.08
N GLY A 400 -10.69 26.52 -4.97
CA GLY A 400 -10.42 25.79 -3.74
C GLY A 400 -8.98 25.99 -3.23
N ILE A 401 -8.00 26.07 -4.13
CA ILE A 401 -6.60 26.40 -3.77
C ILE A 401 -6.50 27.87 -3.31
N SER A 402 -7.14 28.77 -4.04
CA SER A 402 -7.12 30.21 -3.75
C SER A 402 -7.84 30.59 -2.45
N ALA A 403 -8.61 29.67 -1.86
CA ALA A 403 -9.33 29.88 -0.62
C ALA A 403 -8.44 30.10 0.62
N GLY A 404 -7.12 29.94 0.50
CA GLY A 404 -6.17 30.17 1.59
C GLY A 404 -6.12 29.02 2.60
N GLY A 405 -5.15 29.07 3.53
CA GLY A 405 -4.87 27.97 4.45
C GLY A 405 -4.52 26.67 3.70
N PRO A 406 -5.11 25.51 4.07
CA PRO A 406 -4.96 24.26 3.31
C PRO A 406 -5.73 24.22 1.97
N GLY A 407 -6.53 25.23 1.67
CA GLY A 407 -7.52 25.22 0.59
C GLY A 407 -8.83 24.54 0.99
N LEU A 408 -9.76 24.40 0.04
CA LEU A 408 -11.06 23.74 0.22
C LEU A 408 -11.18 22.46 -0.62
N GLY A 409 -11.85 21.47 -0.05
CA GLY A 409 -12.26 20.25 -0.73
C GLY A 409 -13.70 20.34 -1.24
N PHE A 410 -14.01 19.59 -2.29
CA PHE A 410 -15.39 19.39 -2.74
C PHE A 410 -15.61 17.98 -3.29
N ARG A 411 -16.86 17.52 -3.27
CA ARG A 411 -17.28 16.19 -3.72
C ARG A 411 -18.72 16.19 -4.21
N ILE A 412 -19.07 15.20 -5.01
CA ILE A 412 -20.47 14.86 -5.31
C ILE A 412 -20.78 13.51 -4.67
N ASN A 413 -21.69 13.51 -3.70
CA ASN A 413 -22.12 12.30 -3.01
C ASN A 413 -23.45 11.81 -3.58
N ALA A 414 -23.45 10.62 -4.17
CA ALA A 414 -24.66 9.90 -4.56
C ALA A 414 -24.94 8.66 -3.71
N GLY A 415 -23.93 8.20 -2.95
CA GLY A 415 -24.01 6.95 -2.21
C GLY A 415 -24.36 5.78 -3.12
N LEU A 416 -25.51 5.14 -2.84
CA LEU A 416 -26.10 4.08 -3.67
C LEU A 416 -27.37 4.52 -4.42
N SER A 417 -27.59 5.82 -4.56
CA SER A 417 -28.72 6.45 -5.27
C SER A 417 -28.25 7.09 -6.59
N LEU A 418 -29.22 7.62 -7.34
CA LEU A 418 -28.98 8.59 -8.42
C LEU A 418 -29.05 10.04 -7.93
N ASP A 419 -29.62 10.29 -6.76
CA ASP A 419 -29.67 11.63 -6.15
C ASP A 419 -28.27 12.04 -5.72
N LYS A 420 -27.82 13.19 -6.21
CA LYS A 420 -26.46 13.71 -6.04
C LYS A 420 -26.51 14.96 -5.18
N THR A 421 -25.56 15.07 -4.27
CA THR A 421 -25.35 16.30 -3.49
C THR A 421 -23.93 16.79 -3.70
N PHE A 422 -23.77 18.00 -4.24
CA PHE A 422 -22.49 18.70 -4.25
C PHE A 422 -22.22 19.31 -2.88
N GLU A 423 -21.08 18.98 -2.30
CA GLU A 423 -20.67 19.40 -0.96
C GLU A 423 -19.27 20.00 -1.04
N ILE A 424 -19.08 21.12 -0.34
CA ILE A 424 -17.78 21.75 -0.10
C ILE A 424 -17.43 21.53 1.36
N TYR A 425 -16.18 21.21 1.65
CA TYR A 425 -15.69 20.94 3.00
C TYR A 425 -14.29 21.53 3.21
N SER A 426 -13.98 21.87 4.46
CA SER A 426 -12.62 22.20 4.87
C SER A 426 -11.83 20.90 5.10
N PRO A 427 -10.63 20.74 4.51
CA PRO A 427 -9.65 19.75 4.92
C PRO A 427 -9.46 19.68 6.44
N THR A 428 -9.33 18.48 6.99
CA THR A 428 -9.00 18.31 8.41
C THR A 428 -7.51 18.48 8.62
N ASP A 429 -7.12 19.30 9.59
CA ASP A 429 -5.72 19.41 10.00
C ASP A 429 -5.37 18.30 11.00
N LEU A 430 -4.63 17.30 10.53
CA LEU A 430 -4.16 16.17 11.33
C LEU A 430 -2.62 16.14 11.44
N ARG A 431 -1.95 17.29 11.23
CA ARG A 431 -0.51 17.41 11.40
C ARG A 431 -0.12 17.15 12.85
N GLY A 432 0.78 16.20 13.07
CA GLY A 432 1.08 15.65 14.39
C GLY A 432 0.30 14.36 14.71
N PRO A 433 -1.04 14.38 14.88
CA PRO A 433 -1.83 13.17 15.14
C PRO A 433 -1.69 12.10 14.05
N ALA A 434 -1.78 12.48 12.78
CA ALA A 434 -1.53 11.62 11.62
C ALA A 434 -0.10 11.84 11.13
N ARG A 435 0.87 11.31 11.88
CA ARG A 435 2.29 11.39 11.54
C ARG A 435 2.82 10.06 11.02
N PHE A 436 3.29 10.01 9.78
CA PHE A 436 3.85 8.81 9.16
C PHE A 436 5.37 8.82 9.22
N SER A 437 5.97 7.76 9.77
CA SER A 437 7.41 7.68 10.01
C SER A 437 7.90 6.25 10.06
N ILE A 438 9.06 6.01 9.45
CA ILE A 438 9.76 4.72 9.59
C ILE A 438 10.06 4.46 11.07
N ALA A 439 10.45 5.49 11.83
CA ALA A 439 10.75 5.39 13.26
C ALA A 439 9.51 5.06 14.10
N LEU A 440 8.32 5.57 13.71
CA LEU A 440 7.04 5.24 14.36
C LEU A 440 6.48 3.89 13.90
N ARG A 441 7.16 3.19 12.98
CA ARG A 441 6.77 1.89 12.41
C ARG A 441 5.36 1.88 11.79
N ASN A 442 4.89 3.06 11.36
CA ASN A 442 3.61 3.23 10.67
C ASN A 442 3.78 3.67 9.20
N LEU A 443 5.01 3.59 8.68
CA LEU A 443 5.38 3.88 7.29
C LEU A 443 6.28 2.77 6.77
N ARG A 444 5.78 1.99 5.80
CA ARG A 444 6.50 0.87 5.18
C ARG A 444 7.46 1.34 4.11
N ARG A 445 7.02 2.29 3.28
CA ARG A 445 7.79 2.82 2.17
C ARG A 445 7.55 4.31 2.05
N LEU A 446 8.62 5.03 1.74
CA LEU A 446 8.57 6.40 1.27
C LEU A 446 9.34 6.48 -0.04
N ASN A 447 8.74 7.08 -1.05
CA ASN A 447 9.35 7.38 -2.33
C ASN A 447 9.19 8.88 -2.59
N TRP A 448 10.27 9.64 -2.43
CA TRP A 448 10.31 11.05 -2.79
C TRP A 448 10.91 11.21 -4.19
N ARG A 449 10.22 11.94 -5.08
CA ARG A 449 10.79 12.40 -6.35
C ARG A 449 10.74 13.92 -6.48
N LEU A 450 11.83 14.51 -6.96
CA LEU A 450 11.89 15.88 -7.48
C LEU A 450 12.13 15.78 -8.99
N THR A 451 11.29 16.44 -9.78
CA THR A 451 11.42 16.49 -11.23
C THR A 451 11.57 17.94 -11.66
N ALA A 452 12.60 18.21 -12.47
CA ALA A 452 12.90 19.52 -13.02
C ALA A 452 11.69 20.12 -13.76
N PRO A 453 11.59 21.46 -13.83
CA PRO A 453 10.55 22.11 -14.62
C PRO A 453 10.73 21.76 -16.11
N THR A 454 9.64 21.59 -16.84
CA THR A 454 9.69 21.50 -18.30
C THR A 454 9.77 22.88 -18.96
N ALA A 455 9.47 23.95 -18.23
CA ALA A 455 9.73 25.32 -18.64
C ALA A 455 9.97 26.22 -17.42
N THR A 456 10.88 27.17 -17.58
CA THR A 456 11.16 28.25 -16.62
C THR A 456 10.76 29.61 -17.17
N HIS A 457 10.54 29.71 -18.47
CA HIS A 457 10.11 30.91 -19.17
C HIS A 457 9.04 30.52 -20.18
N ILE A 458 7.93 31.25 -20.18
CA ILE A 458 6.88 31.13 -21.19
C ILE A 458 6.89 32.40 -22.03
N ILE A 459 7.12 32.23 -23.33
CA ILE A 459 6.97 33.28 -24.32
C ILE A 459 5.52 33.23 -24.80
N GLY A 460 4.73 34.24 -24.47
CA GLY A 460 3.34 34.34 -24.89
C GLY A 460 3.23 35.13 -26.18
N GLY A 461 2.59 34.55 -27.21
CA GLY A 461 2.24 35.25 -28.44
C GLY A 461 0.73 35.51 -28.50
N GLY A 462 0.34 36.79 -28.41
CA GLY A 462 -1.04 37.25 -28.39
C GLY A 462 -1.64 37.49 -29.76
N ARG A 463 -2.60 38.41 -29.79
CA ARG A 463 -3.26 38.90 -31.01
C ARG A 463 -2.31 39.70 -31.90
N GLY A 464 -2.78 39.99 -33.11
CA GLY A 464 -2.00 40.63 -34.16
C GLY A 464 -1.24 39.61 -35.01
N GLU A 465 -0.89 40.03 -36.23
CA GLU A 465 -0.12 39.24 -37.18
C GLU A 465 1.20 39.97 -37.48
N GLU A 466 2.24 39.21 -37.81
CA GLU A 466 3.58 39.74 -38.14
C GLU A 466 4.04 40.80 -37.12
N ASP A 467 4.42 41.99 -37.60
CA ASP A 467 4.93 43.12 -36.83
C ASP A 467 3.96 43.63 -35.74
N ALA A 468 2.66 43.37 -35.89
CA ALA A 468 1.63 43.78 -34.96
C ALA A 468 1.35 42.74 -33.87
N ARG A 469 2.02 41.58 -33.90
CA ARG A 469 1.80 40.51 -32.92
C ARG A 469 2.33 40.91 -31.55
N GLU A 470 1.45 40.83 -30.55
CA GLU A 470 1.80 41.06 -29.16
C GLU A 470 2.64 39.90 -28.60
N PHE A 471 3.75 40.21 -27.93
CA PHE A 471 4.56 39.21 -27.24
C PHE A 471 4.82 39.62 -25.79
N ILE A 472 4.80 38.62 -24.91
CA ILE A 472 5.18 38.75 -23.51
C ILE A 472 6.15 37.63 -23.12
N GLU A 473 6.84 37.84 -22.01
CA GLU A 473 7.59 36.78 -21.33
C GLU A 473 7.15 36.71 -19.87
N VAL A 474 6.83 35.51 -19.40
CA VAL A 474 6.61 35.22 -17.98
C VAL A 474 7.69 34.25 -17.52
N ALA A 475 8.41 34.59 -16.46
CA ALA A 475 9.58 33.85 -16.01
C ALA A 475 9.49 33.41 -14.54
N ASP A 476 9.96 32.20 -14.25
CA ASP A 476 10.35 31.75 -12.92
C ASP A 476 11.87 31.91 -12.77
N THR A 477 12.30 33.08 -12.31
CA THR A 477 13.72 33.40 -12.16
C THR A 477 14.43 32.53 -11.12
N GLY A 478 13.70 32.06 -10.10
CA GLY A 478 14.23 31.14 -9.09
C GLY A 478 14.50 29.76 -9.68
N ALA A 479 13.52 29.22 -10.43
CA ALA A 479 13.70 27.96 -11.14
C ALA A 479 14.78 28.07 -12.23
N ALA A 480 14.83 29.17 -12.97
CA ALA A 480 15.86 29.42 -13.97
C ALA A 480 17.27 29.49 -13.38
N THR A 481 17.42 30.07 -12.19
CA THR A 481 18.71 30.07 -11.47
C THR A 481 19.12 28.65 -11.06
N ALA A 482 18.16 27.83 -10.63
CA ALA A 482 18.44 26.50 -10.11
C ALA A 482 18.59 25.41 -11.18
N TRP A 483 17.88 25.54 -12.31
CA TRP A 483 17.80 24.52 -13.36
C TRP A 483 18.26 25.01 -14.74
N GLY A 484 18.55 26.30 -14.90
CA GLY A 484 18.83 26.92 -16.19
C GLY A 484 17.58 27.42 -16.91
N ARG A 485 17.78 28.23 -17.95
CA ARG A 485 16.68 28.73 -18.80
C ARG A 485 16.21 27.62 -19.74
N VAL A 486 14.96 27.24 -19.55
CA VAL A 486 14.17 26.36 -20.43
C VAL A 486 12.93 27.13 -20.86
N GLU A 487 12.68 27.24 -22.16
CA GLU A 487 11.60 28.02 -22.74
C GLU A 487 10.48 27.13 -23.29
N ASP A 488 9.24 27.60 -23.20
CA ASP A 488 8.11 27.10 -23.96
C ASP A 488 7.30 28.28 -24.54
N PHE A 489 6.51 28.02 -25.59
CA PHE A 489 5.70 29.01 -26.27
C PHE A 489 4.20 28.81 -25.99
N TYR A 490 3.51 29.91 -25.68
CA TYR A 490 2.07 29.93 -25.47
C TYR A 490 1.40 30.82 -26.52
N ASP A 491 0.74 30.20 -27.49
CA ASP A 491 -0.03 30.91 -28.52
C ASP A 491 -1.46 31.18 -28.05
N TYR A 492 -1.83 32.46 -27.92
CA TYR A 492 -3.15 32.89 -27.47
C TYR A 492 -3.68 34.08 -28.27
N ARG A 493 -3.98 33.82 -29.55
CA ARG A 493 -4.64 34.79 -30.46
C ARG A 493 -6.11 35.08 -30.11
N SER A 494 -6.73 34.32 -29.21
CA SER A 494 -8.17 34.41 -28.91
C SER A 494 -8.53 35.33 -27.74
N ALA A 495 -7.56 36.12 -27.24
CA ALA A 495 -7.79 37.08 -26.17
C ALA A 495 -8.94 38.06 -26.49
N SER A 496 -9.58 38.67 -25.51
CA SER A 496 -10.59 39.71 -25.77
C SER A 496 -9.95 41.03 -26.24
N ASP A 497 -10.74 41.87 -26.93
CA ASP A 497 -10.33 43.23 -27.32
C ASP A 497 -10.10 44.15 -26.11
N ALA A 498 -10.73 43.87 -24.96
CA ALA A 498 -10.69 44.73 -23.80
C ALA A 498 -9.45 44.53 -22.93
N ASP A 499 -8.94 43.30 -22.83
CA ASP A 499 -7.90 42.90 -21.85
C ASP A 499 -6.82 41.97 -22.45
N SER A 500 -6.55 42.07 -23.77
CA SER A 500 -5.63 41.19 -24.53
C SER A 500 -4.35 40.80 -23.77
N GLY A 501 -3.55 41.78 -23.36
CA GLY A 501 -2.27 41.53 -22.70
C GLY A 501 -2.41 40.92 -21.30
N ALA A 502 -3.48 41.25 -20.57
CA ALA A 502 -3.73 40.67 -19.25
C ALA A 502 -4.18 39.19 -19.36
N GLU A 503 -5.02 38.86 -20.35
CA GLU A 503 -5.42 37.47 -20.63
C GLU A 503 -4.23 36.63 -21.11
N LEU A 504 -3.40 37.19 -22.02
CA LEU A 504 -2.16 36.55 -22.47
C LEU A 504 -1.21 36.29 -21.29
N THR A 505 -1.02 37.28 -20.41
CA THR A 505 -0.19 37.16 -19.20
C THR A 505 -0.73 36.10 -18.25
N GLN A 506 -2.04 36.08 -18.03
CA GLN A 506 -2.68 35.08 -17.17
C GLN A 506 -2.52 33.67 -17.73
N GLY A 507 -2.75 33.48 -19.03
CA GLY A 507 -2.58 32.20 -19.70
C GLY A 507 -1.13 31.71 -19.71
N ALA A 508 -0.18 32.60 -20.00
CA ALA A 508 1.25 32.29 -19.92
C ALA A 508 1.70 31.95 -18.50
N THR A 509 1.21 32.69 -17.49
CA THR A 509 1.48 32.39 -16.06
C THR A 509 0.90 31.04 -15.66
N LYS A 510 -0.33 30.73 -16.08
CA LYS A 510 -0.94 29.41 -15.84
C LYS A 510 -0.09 28.29 -16.44
N ARG A 511 0.35 28.45 -17.70
CA ARG A 511 1.22 27.48 -18.37
C ARG A 511 2.58 27.33 -17.67
N LEU A 512 3.17 28.43 -17.20
CA LEU A 512 4.42 28.40 -16.43
C LEU A 512 4.25 27.59 -15.14
N VAL A 513 3.17 27.85 -14.39
CA VAL A 513 2.82 27.06 -13.21
C VAL A 513 2.61 25.59 -13.59
N GLU A 514 2.04 25.31 -14.75
CA GLU A 514 1.86 23.94 -15.25
C GLU A 514 3.16 23.20 -15.57
N GLN A 515 4.23 23.92 -15.80
CA GLN A 515 5.51 23.38 -16.24
C GLN A 515 6.63 23.58 -15.20
N THR A 516 6.28 24.03 -14.00
CA THR A 516 7.22 24.19 -12.89
C THR A 516 7.73 22.84 -12.38
N GLU A 517 8.74 22.89 -11.49
CA GLU A 517 9.28 21.69 -10.86
C GLU A 517 8.20 20.96 -10.05
N THR A 518 8.25 19.64 -10.03
CA THR A 518 7.28 18.83 -9.28
C THR A 518 7.96 18.04 -8.19
N THR A 519 7.32 17.99 -7.03
CA THR A 519 7.68 17.09 -5.94
C THR A 519 6.55 16.11 -5.69
N ALA A 520 6.89 14.83 -5.62
CA ALA A 520 5.94 13.77 -5.30
C ALA A 520 6.48 12.96 -4.13
N VAL A 521 5.70 12.90 -3.05
CA VAL A 521 5.99 12.03 -1.91
C VAL A 521 4.91 10.94 -1.89
N GLU A 522 5.29 9.76 -2.36
CA GLU A 522 4.45 8.58 -2.28
C GLU A 522 4.79 7.82 -1.01
N ILE A 523 3.78 7.64 -0.16
CA ILE A 523 3.91 6.87 1.07
C ILE A 523 3.13 5.58 0.99
N GLU A 524 3.65 4.57 1.65
CA GLU A 524 2.93 3.34 1.90
C GLU A 524 2.83 3.15 3.41
N PRO A 525 1.77 3.70 4.03
CA PRO A 525 1.57 3.61 5.46
C PRO A 525 1.24 2.17 5.85
N VAL A 526 1.53 1.87 7.11
CA VAL A 526 1.09 0.63 7.75
C VAL A 526 -0.06 1.00 8.67
N ASP A 527 -1.23 0.41 8.45
CA ASP A 527 -2.34 0.56 9.38
C ASP A 527 -1.90 0.06 10.76
N THR A 528 -2.04 0.91 11.76
CA THR A 528 -1.75 0.57 13.16
C THR A 528 -3.01 0.69 13.99
N ALA A 529 -3.03 0.15 15.19
CA ALA A 529 -4.16 0.34 16.11
C ALA A 529 -4.51 1.82 16.37
N ARG A 530 -3.58 2.75 16.12
CA ARG A 530 -3.73 4.19 16.35
C ARG A 530 -3.93 5.03 15.07
N LEU A 531 -3.66 4.47 13.90
CA LEU A 531 -3.67 5.21 12.64
C LEU A 531 -4.08 4.27 11.49
N VAL A 532 -5.35 4.35 11.10
CA VAL A 532 -6.02 3.52 10.09
C VAL A 532 -6.74 4.42 9.08
N TYR A 533 -6.50 4.17 7.80
CA TYR A 533 -7.18 4.91 6.74
C TYR A 533 -8.70 4.71 6.80
N GLY A 534 -9.44 5.82 6.77
CA GLY A 534 -10.90 5.83 6.84
C GLY A 534 -11.49 5.79 8.23
N ARG A 535 -10.66 5.63 9.26
CA ARG A 535 -11.05 5.82 10.66
C ARG A 535 -10.37 7.06 11.26
N ASP A 536 -9.06 7.17 11.07
CA ASP A 536 -8.26 8.21 11.75
C ASP A 536 -7.75 9.29 10.79
N TYR A 537 -7.67 8.99 9.49
CA TYR A 537 -7.32 9.94 8.45
C TYR A 537 -7.96 9.53 7.11
N GLY A 538 -8.12 10.48 6.20
CA GLY A 538 -8.82 10.31 4.94
C GLY A 538 -8.23 11.14 3.81
N LEU A 539 -8.82 10.97 2.62
CA LEU A 539 -8.53 11.79 1.46
C LEU A 539 -8.81 13.27 1.79
N GLY A 540 -7.86 14.15 1.45
CA GLY A 540 -7.96 15.58 1.70
C GLY A 540 -7.47 16.06 3.06
N ASP A 541 -7.15 15.16 4.00
CA ASP A 541 -6.60 15.57 5.30
C ASP A 541 -5.13 16.01 5.18
N LEU A 542 -4.72 16.94 6.04
CA LEU A 542 -3.33 17.37 6.18
C LEU A 542 -2.62 16.50 7.20
N VAL A 543 -1.49 15.93 6.82
CA VAL A 543 -0.74 14.96 7.61
C VAL A 543 0.74 15.33 7.67
N THR A 544 1.46 14.78 8.65
CA THR A 544 2.91 14.98 8.78
C THR A 544 3.64 13.72 8.32
N VAL A 545 4.69 13.85 7.52
CA VAL A 545 5.54 12.72 7.14
C VAL A 545 6.99 12.99 7.48
N ASP A 546 7.58 12.04 8.23
CA ASP A 546 8.99 12.01 8.51
C ASP A 546 9.73 11.37 7.34
N ILE A 547 10.66 12.14 6.77
CA ILE A 547 11.38 11.74 5.57
C ILE A 547 12.66 11.04 5.99
N TYR A 548 13.65 11.83 6.41
CA TYR A 548 14.96 11.37 6.88
C TYR A 548 15.69 12.52 7.60
N GLY A 549 16.61 12.22 8.51
CA GLY A 549 17.47 13.23 9.15
C GLY A 549 16.75 14.28 10.00
N GLY A 550 15.56 13.96 10.53
CA GLY A 550 14.74 14.90 11.31
C GLY A 550 13.92 15.89 10.47
N VAL A 551 13.91 15.73 9.15
CA VAL A 551 13.07 16.53 8.24
C VAL A 551 11.66 15.97 8.22
N THR A 552 10.69 16.84 8.46
CA THR A 552 9.26 16.57 8.35
C THR A 552 8.64 17.41 7.26
N VAL A 553 7.66 16.84 6.56
CA VAL A 553 6.85 17.55 5.57
C VAL A 553 5.39 17.45 6.00
N ASP A 554 4.71 18.59 5.99
CA ASP A 554 3.28 18.67 6.26
C ASP A 554 2.55 18.83 4.93
N GLU A 555 1.80 17.81 4.55
CA GLU A 555 1.18 17.75 3.23
C GLU A 555 -0.21 17.17 3.24
N MET A 556 -0.99 17.53 2.22
CA MET A 556 -2.34 17.01 2.03
C MET A 556 -2.31 15.64 1.34
N ILE A 557 -3.19 14.73 1.77
CA ILE A 557 -3.46 13.48 1.04
C ILE A 557 -4.29 13.79 -0.21
N ARG A 558 -3.65 13.75 -1.38
CA ARG A 558 -4.29 14.11 -2.67
C ARG A 558 -4.90 12.93 -3.39
N GLU A 559 -4.34 11.74 -3.21
CA GLU A 559 -4.77 10.52 -3.86
C GLU A 559 -4.61 9.35 -2.89
N VAL A 560 -5.49 8.36 -2.97
CA VAL A 560 -5.33 7.11 -2.22
C VAL A 560 -5.57 5.94 -3.16
N GLU A 561 -4.54 5.14 -3.44
CA GLU A 561 -4.72 3.89 -4.17
C GLU A 561 -5.12 2.77 -3.20
N ILE A 562 -6.27 2.17 -3.43
CA ILE A 562 -6.80 1.04 -2.67
C ILE A 562 -6.85 -0.16 -3.61
N THR A 563 -6.11 -1.21 -3.30
CA THR A 563 -6.18 -2.48 -4.02
C THR A 563 -6.73 -3.55 -3.10
N ALA A 564 -7.62 -4.39 -3.60
CA ALA A 564 -8.09 -5.55 -2.86
C ALA A 564 -8.18 -6.77 -3.77
N ASP A 565 -7.81 -7.92 -3.23
CA ASP A 565 -7.92 -9.23 -3.88
C ASP A 565 -8.19 -10.33 -2.84
N ARG A 566 -8.08 -11.60 -3.27
CA ARG A 566 -8.22 -12.77 -2.38
C ARG A 566 -7.20 -12.83 -1.23
N THR A 567 -6.09 -12.10 -1.33
CA THR A 567 -4.99 -12.09 -0.35
C THR A 567 -5.14 -10.97 0.68
N GLY A 568 -5.95 -9.96 0.39
CA GLY A 568 -6.26 -8.87 1.33
C GLY A 568 -6.47 -7.54 0.64
N LYS A 569 -6.56 -6.48 1.45
CA LYS A 569 -6.71 -5.09 1.03
C LYS A 569 -5.43 -4.32 1.36
N ARG A 570 -4.99 -3.44 0.46
CA ARG A 570 -3.84 -2.55 0.63
C ARG A 570 -4.26 -1.11 0.32
N VAL A 571 -3.79 -0.17 1.12
CA VAL A 571 -4.09 1.25 1.00
C VAL A 571 -2.78 2.03 0.89
N ARG A 572 -2.68 2.88 -0.14
CA ARG A 572 -1.48 3.65 -0.51
C ARG A 572 -1.84 5.12 -0.76
N PRO A 573 -1.86 5.95 0.29
CA PRO A 573 -1.99 7.39 0.16
C PRO A 573 -0.78 8.01 -0.54
N ARG A 574 -1.05 9.03 -1.35
CA ARG A 574 -0.06 9.87 -1.99
C ARG A 574 -0.25 11.29 -1.50
N ILE A 575 0.83 11.89 -1.06
CA ILE A 575 0.85 13.21 -0.46
C ILE A 575 1.71 14.16 -1.30
N GLY A 576 1.42 15.44 -1.19
CA GLY A 576 2.07 16.47 -2.00
C GLY A 576 1.50 16.60 -3.39
N SER A 577 2.25 17.25 -4.28
CA SER A 577 1.75 17.68 -5.59
C SER A 577 1.55 16.49 -6.54
N VAL A 578 0.34 15.93 -6.58
CA VAL A 578 -0.05 14.94 -7.59
C VAL A 578 -0.78 15.67 -8.73
N GLY A 579 -0.17 15.75 -9.91
CA GLY A 579 -0.79 16.38 -11.08
C GLY A 579 -0.84 17.91 -11.00
N THR A 580 -2.02 18.50 -11.23
CA THR A 580 -2.20 19.95 -11.47
C THR A 580 -2.21 20.83 -10.21
N THR A 581 -2.22 20.24 -9.01
CA THR A 581 -2.18 20.97 -7.73
C THR A 581 -0.74 21.10 -7.26
N ARG A 582 -0.09 22.18 -7.71
CA ARG A 582 1.35 22.43 -7.58
C ARG A 582 1.60 23.56 -6.56
N THR A 583 2.40 23.32 -5.52
CA THR A 583 2.84 24.39 -4.60
C THR A 583 4.36 24.49 -4.52
N ARG A 584 4.87 25.71 -4.69
CA ARG A 584 6.31 26.08 -4.72
C ARG A 584 7.05 25.84 -3.40
N ARG A 585 6.34 25.66 -2.29
CA ARG A 585 6.91 25.56 -0.93
C ARG A 585 7.57 24.21 -0.66
N ASP A 586 7.07 23.14 -1.27
CA ASP A 586 7.45 21.77 -0.93
C ASP A 586 8.80 21.38 -1.57
N ALA A 587 9.10 21.96 -2.73
CA ALA A 587 10.39 21.81 -3.41
C ALA A 587 11.55 22.53 -2.68
N LEU A 588 11.29 23.66 -2.04
CA LEU A 588 12.29 24.40 -1.25
C LEU A 588 12.67 23.66 0.04
N LEU A 589 11.68 23.09 0.75
CA LEU A 589 11.92 22.29 1.96
C LEU A 589 12.77 21.04 1.67
N LEU A 590 12.62 20.43 0.48
CA LEU A 590 13.45 19.31 0.04
C LEU A 590 14.89 19.74 -0.27
N ARG A 591 15.06 20.85 -0.98
CA ARG A 591 16.42 21.36 -1.28
C ARG A 591 17.17 21.63 0.01
N ASP A 592 16.49 22.19 1.00
CA ASP A 592 17.05 22.40 2.34
C ASP A 592 17.33 21.07 3.05
N ALA A 593 16.46 20.07 2.93
CA ALA A 593 16.66 18.73 3.50
C ALA A 593 17.85 17.98 2.87
N LEU A 594 17.96 17.99 1.54
CA LEU A 594 19.05 17.40 0.77
C LEU A 594 20.37 18.15 0.99
N ALA A 595 20.33 19.48 1.06
CA ALA A 595 21.49 20.31 1.39
C ALA A 595 21.99 20.03 2.81
N ARG A 596 21.07 19.84 3.78
CA ARG A 596 21.42 19.40 5.14
C ARG A 596 22.01 18.00 5.15
N LEU A 597 21.48 17.04 4.40
CA LEU A 597 22.09 15.71 4.25
C LEU A 597 23.53 15.78 3.71
N GLY A 598 23.72 16.55 2.64
CA GLY A 598 25.05 16.77 2.06
C GLY A 598 26.00 17.54 2.98
N SER A 599 25.52 18.14 4.07
CA SER A 599 26.36 18.76 5.11
C SER A 599 26.69 17.82 6.27
N VAL A 600 25.86 16.79 6.50
CA VAL A 600 26.04 15.78 7.56
C VAL A 600 27.06 14.72 7.15
N GLU A 601 27.19 14.38 5.86
CA GLU A 601 28.23 13.48 5.34
C GLU A 601 29.62 14.14 5.18
N ARG A 602 29.72 15.46 5.40
CA ARG A 602 30.97 16.24 5.34
C ARG A 602 31.59 16.54 6.71
N ARG A 603 31.09 15.92 7.77
CA ARG A 603 31.69 15.86 9.11
C ARG A 603 32.03 14.42 9.43
#